data_AF-A0A559LK85-F1
#
_entry.id   AF-A0A559LK85-F1
#
_cell.length_a   1.000
_cell.length_b   1.000
_cell.length_c   1.000
_cell.angle_alpha   90.00
_cell.angle_beta   90.00
_cell.angle_gamma   90.00
#
_symmetry.space_group_name_H-M   'P 1'
#
loop_
_entity.id
_entity.type
_entity.pdbx_description
1 polymer ?
#
loop_
_entity_poly.entity_id
_entity_poly.type
_entity_poly.pdbx_seq_one_letter_code
_entity_poly.pdbx_strand_id
1 'polypeptide(L)'
;MSTKPADNRAADGNSPLLNGGASSALHDTIGNAYPGIDNSNIAVRSIAYSWHTSKVTLLSNSVNVLLVMVPLGIIAGKLGWSPTAIFTINFFAIIPLAAVLSFATEEISMKLGETLGGLLNATFGNAVELIVSIVALQRNEIELVQALMLGSILPNLLLVMGMCFLFGGIIHRGESGNGREQVFSSASAQTTCSLMTFSSASLVIPAALYAVLNQSGSDEKAQSILTLSRGTCCLITQGC
;
A
#
# COMPACT_ATOMS: atom_id res chain seq x y z
N MET A 1 -35.10 45.99 -30.49
CA MET A 1 -34.03 47.00 -30.68
C MET A 1 -33.81 47.64 -29.30
N SER A 2 -32.72 47.48 -28.57
CA SER A 2 -31.44 46.82 -28.81
C SER A 2 -30.93 46.29 -27.47
N THR A 3 -30.48 45.06 -27.49
CA THR A 3 -29.84 44.29 -26.43
C THR A 3 -28.47 44.88 -26.07
N LYS A 4 -28.20 45.07 -24.77
CA LYS A 4 -26.87 45.42 -24.26
C LYS A 4 -26.06 44.13 -24.06
N PRO A 5 -24.77 44.08 -24.47
CA PRO A 5 -24.11 42.85 -24.87
C PRO A 5 -23.63 41.99 -23.69
N ALA A 6 -23.60 40.69 -23.94
CA ALA A 6 -22.92 39.69 -23.14
C ALA A 6 -21.41 39.99 -23.12
N ASP A 7 -20.85 40.15 -21.92
CA ASP A 7 -19.41 40.15 -21.69
C ASP A 7 -18.91 38.72 -21.87
N ASN A 8 -18.31 38.48 -23.03
CA ASN A 8 -17.71 37.22 -23.43
C ASN A 8 -16.26 37.22 -22.93
N ARG A 9 -16.06 36.99 -21.63
CA ARG A 9 -14.74 36.66 -21.09
C ARG A 9 -14.57 35.16 -21.01
N ALA A 10 -13.79 34.68 -21.98
CA ALA A 10 -13.29 33.34 -22.11
C ALA A 10 -12.74 32.79 -20.79
N ALA A 11 -12.92 31.49 -20.63
CA ALA A 11 -12.33 30.68 -19.57
C ALA A 11 -10.82 30.92 -19.46
N ASP A 12 -10.40 31.73 -18.49
CA ASP A 12 -9.03 31.73 -17.99
C ASP A 12 -8.90 30.51 -17.06
N GLY A 13 -8.56 29.39 -17.68
CA GLY A 13 -8.11 28.19 -16.99
C GLY A 13 -6.73 28.43 -16.38
N ASN A 14 -6.69 29.03 -15.19
CA ASN A 14 -5.49 29.01 -14.38
C ASN A 14 -5.83 29.01 -12.88
N SER A 15 -6.34 27.86 -12.43
CA SER A 15 -6.40 27.48 -11.02
C SER A 15 -5.13 26.67 -10.70
N PRO A 16 -4.14 27.20 -9.97
CA PRO A 16 -2.89 26.48 -9.73
C PRO A 16 -3.01 25.54 -8.52
N LEU A 17 -4.04 24.69 -8.44
CA LEU A 17 -4.28 23.85 -7.25
C LEU A 17 -4.77 22.41 -7.53
N LEU A 18 -4.53 21.87 -8.72
CA LEU A 18 -4.75 20.44 -9.01
C LEU A 18 -3.74 19.90 -10.02
N ASN A 19 -2.46 19.79 -9.64
CA ASN A 19 -1.55 18.90 -10.35
C ASN A 19 -0.37 18.44 -9.48
N GLY A 20 -0.39 17.17 -9.05
CA GLY A 20 0.81 16.32 -8.96
C GLY A 20 2.05 16.79 -8.18
N GLY A 21 1.94 17.69 -7.20
CA GLY A 21 3.08 18.46 -6.67
C GLY A 21 4.27 17.69 -6.07
N ALA A 22 4.14 16.41 -5.72
CA ALA A 22 5.29 15.60 -5.28
C ALA A 22 6.01 14.92 -6.46
N SER A 23 5.25 14.48 -7.47
CA SER A 23 5.77 13.70 -8.61
C SER A 23 6.27 14.61 -9.74
N SER A 24 5.61 15.75 -9.96
CA SER A 24 6.08 16.76 -10.93
C SER A 24 7.30 17.53 -10.43
N ALA A 25 7.41 17.82 -9.14
CA ALA A 25 8.60 18.43 -8.54
C ALA A 25 9.82 17.48 -8.59
N LEU A 26 9.60 16.17 -8.39
CA LEU A 26 10.63 15.16 -8.60
C LEU A 26 11.01 15.04 -10.07
N HIS A 27 10.05 15.04 -10.99
CA HIS A 27 10.32 14.93 -12.43
C HIS A 27 11.07 16.16 -13.00
N ASP A 28 10.73 17.38 -12.55
CA ASP A 28 11.44 18.60 -12.95
C ASP A 28 12.81 18.74 -12.28
N THR A 29 12.97 18.21 -11.07
CA THR A 29 14.29 18.09 -10.44
C THR A 29 15.14 17.06 -11.19
N ILE A 30 14.56 15.92 -11.61
CA ILE A 30 15.20 14.88 -12.43
C ILE A 30 15.56 15.39 -13.85
N GLY A 31 14.80 16.36 -14.38
CA GLY A 31 14.99 16.92 -15.73
C GLY A 31 16.09 17.97 -15.86
N ASN A 32 16.43 18.69 -14.78
CA ASN A 32 17.41 19.79 -14.85
C ASN A 32 18.72 19.47 -14.13
N ALA A 33 19.74 19.18 -14.95
CA ALA A 33 21.18 19.18 -14.65
C ALA A 33 21.71 18.09 -13.69
N TYR A 34 22.01 16.91 -14.25
CA TYR A 34 22.90 15.94 -13.59
C TYR A 34 24.12 15.60 -14.46
N PRO A 35 25.33 15.60 -13.87
CA PRO A 35 26.55 15.29 -14.60
C PRO A 35 26.60 13.79 -14.93
N GLY A 36 26.57 13.45 -16.23
CA GLY A 36 26.78 12.06 -16.70
C GLY A 36 25.81 11.54 -17.76
N ILE A 37 24.80 12.31 -18.17
CA ILE A 37 23.89 11.93 -19.26
C ILE A 37 24.56 12.00 -20.65
N ASP A 38 25.68 12.73 -20.76
CA ASP A 38 26.35 13.02 -22.03
C ASP A 38 27.32 11.92 -22.51
N ASN A 39 27.34 10.76 -21.83
CA ASN A 39 28.28 9.67 -22.16
C ASN A 39 27.70 8.70 -23.19
N SER A 40 28.49 8.31 -24.20
CA SER A 40 28.06 7.55 -25.38
C SER A 40 27.66 6.08 -25.11
N ASN A 41 27.88 5.58 -23.89
CA ASN A 41 27.61 4.20 -23.53
C ASN A 41 26.28 4.07 -22.77
N ILE A 42 25.28 3.45 -23.42
CA ILE A 42 23.93 3.19 -22.87
C ILE A 42 24.00 2.47 -21.52
N ALA A 43 24.94 1.54 -21.34
CA ALA A 43 25.13 0.80 -20.09
C ALA A 43 25.55 1.71 -18.91
N VAL A 44 26.43 2.68 -19.15
CA VAL A 44 26.88 3.63 -18.11
C VAL A 44 25.76 4.59 -17.74
N ARG A 45 24.93 4.98 -18.73
CA ARG A 45 23.76 5.84 -18.53
C ARG A 45 22.67 5.11 -17.71
N SER A 46 22.42 3.84 -18.01
CA SER A 46 21.50 3.00 -17.23
C SER A 46 22.02 2.76 -15.81
N ILE A 47 23.31 2.49 -15.63
CA ILE A 47 23.90 2.29 -14.29
C ILE A 47 23.88 3.58 -13.47
N ALA A 48 24.20 4.73 -14.07
CA ALA A 48 24.16 6.03 -13.39
C ALA A 48 22.73 6.44 -13.02
N TYR A 49 21.76 6.20 -13.91
CA TYR A 49 20.34 6.41 -13.63
C TYR A 49 19.84 5.48 -12.52
N SER A 50 20.12 4.18 -12.61
CA SER A 50 19.77 3.22 -11.57
C SER A 50 20.41 3.55 -10.23
N TRP A 51 21.70 3.95 -10.20
CA TRP A 51 22.40 4.35 -8.98
C TRP A 51 21.80 5.63 -8.38
N HIS A 52 21.49 6.63 -9.19
CA HIS A 52 20.94 7.89 -8.72
C HIS A 52 19.49 7.74 -8.27
N THR A 53 18.66 7.00 -9.01
CA THR A 53 17.30 6.63 -8.59
C THR A 53 17.33 5.82 -7.31
N SER A 54 18.19 4.79 -7.19
CA SER A 54 18.36 4.07 -5.93
C SER A 54 18.78 4.98 -4.78
N LYS A 55 19.70 5.92 -5.01
CA LYS A 55 20.16 6.87 -3.98
C LYS A 55 19.07 7.88 -3.57
N VAL A 56 18.29 8.39 -4.52
CA VAL A 56 17.18 9.32 -4.28
C VAL A 56 16.04 8.59 -3.56
N THR A 57 15.65 7.39 -4.01
CA THR A 57 14.69 6.54 -3.29
C THR A 57 15.18 6.26 -1.87
N LEU A 58 16.47 5.93 -1.69
CA LEU A 58 17.12 5.68 -0.38
C LEU A 58 17.24 6.91 0.53
N LEU A 59 17.27 8.13 0.01
CA LEU A 59 17.51 9.35 0.81
C LEU A 59 16.30 10.30 0.86
N SER A 60 15.21 10.02 0.15
CA SER A 60 14.06 10.93 0.04
C SER A 60 13.10 10.89 1.24
N ASN A 61 13.13 9.86 2.10
CA ASN A 61 12.15 9.71 3.19
C ASN A 61 12.82 9.28 4.51
N SER A 62 12.32 9.80 5.64
CA SER A 62 12.81 9.48 7.00
C SER A 62 12.76 7.98 7.32
N VAL A 63 11.91 7.23 6.61
CA VAL A 63 11.76 5.78 6.76
C VAL A 63 13.01 5.02 6.29
N ASN A 64 13.79 5.53 5.34
CA ASN A 64 14.99 4.83 4.86
C ASN A 64 16.19 4.86 5.82
N VAL A 65 16.15 5.68 6.87
CA VAL A 65 17.11 5.56 7.98
C VAL A 65 17.03 4.16 8.60
N LEU A 66 15.85 3.51 8.61
CA LEU A 66 15.69 2.14 9.10
C LEU A 66 16.33 1.08 8.18
N LEU A 67 16.82 1.42 6.99
CA LEU A 67 17.43 0.43 6.08
C LEU A 67 18.75 -0.13 6.64
N VAL A 68 19.37 0.57 7.60
CA VAL A 68 20.48 0.04 8.41
C VAL A 68 20.09 -1.17 9.26
N MET A 69 18.79 -1.35 9.55
CA MET A 69 18.29 -2.50 10.31
C MET A 69 18.39 -3.80 9.52
N VAL A 70 18.45 -3.75 8.18
CA VAL A 70 18.60 -4.94 7.32
C VAL A 70 19.95 -5.63 7.55
N PRO A 71 21.12 -4.98 7.34
CA PRO A 71 22.40 -5.61 7.64
C PRO A 71 22.56 -5.92 9.13
N LEU A 72 22.00 -5.08 10.01
CA LEU A 72 22.03 -5.33 11.46
C LEU A 72 21.26 -6.60 11.83
N GLY A 73 20.10 -6.87 11.22
CA GLY A 73 19.31 -8.08 11.43
C GLY A 73 20.04 -9.34 10.99
N ILE A 74 20.76 -9.29 9.87
CA ILE A 74 21.59 -10.40 9.38
C ILE A 74 22.76 -10.66 10.34
N ILE A 75 23.43 -9.61 10.80
CA ILE A 75 24.55 -9.71 11.75
C ILE A 75 24.05 -10.25 13.10
N ALA A 76 22.94 -9.74 13.63
CA ALA A 76 22.33 -10.20 14.87
C ALA A 76 21.94 -11.69 14.81
N GLY A 77 21.41 -12.15 13.67
CA GLY A 77 21.11 -13.56 13.42
C GLY A 77 22.37 -14.44 13.38
N LYS A 78 23.44 -13.98 12.73
CA LYS A 78 24.71 -14.73 12.67
C LYS A 78 25.45 -14.78 13.99
N LEU A 79 25.40 -13.70 14.78
CA LEU A 79 26.04 -13.61 16.09
C LEU A 79 25.22 -14.25 17.21
N GLY A 80 24.03 -14.81 16.90
CA GLY A 80 23.21 -15.50 17.88
C GLY A 80 22.67 -14.60 18.99
N TRP A 81 22.24 -13.38 18.65
CA TRP A 81 21.59 -12.48 19.61
C TRP A 81 20.28 -13.08 20.16
N SER A 82 19.69 -12.46 21.17
CA SER A 82 18.43 -12.96 21.74
C SER A 82 17.32 -13.06 20.67
N PRO A 83 16.47 -14.09 20.71
CA PRO A 83 15.39 -14.26 19.71
C PRO A 83 14.48 -13.04 19.60
N THR A 84 14.18 -12.39 20.74
CA THR A 84 13.40 -11.15 20.79
C THR A 84 14.11 -10.00 20.05
N ALA A 85 15.42 -9.82 20.24
CA ALA A 85 16.16 -8.77 19.54
C ALA A 85 16.23 -9.02 18.04
N ILE A 86 16.48 -10.27 17.62
CA ILE A 86 16.49 -10.66 16.20
C ILE A 86 15.12 -10.38 15.58
N PHE A 87 14.04 -10.76 16.25
CA PHE A 87 12.68 -10.51 15.78
C PHE A 87 12.41 -9.01 15.63
N THR A 88 12.68 -8.21 16.67
CA THR A 88 12.40 -6.76 16.66
C THR A 88 13.22 -6.03 15.58
N ILE A 89 14.50 -6.36 15.41
CA ILE A 89 15.35 -5.73 14.38
C ILE A 89 14.83 -6.08 12.99
N ASN A 90 14.53 -7.35 12.72
CA ASN A 90 14.00 -7.77 11.43
C ASN A 90 12.58 -7.21 11.16
N PHE A 91 11.75 -7.06 12.19
CA PHE A 91 10.45 -6.43 12.09
C PHE A 91 10.56 -4.97 11.60
N PHE A 92 11.44 -4.18 12.21
CA PHE A 92 11.69 -2.81 11.77
C PHE A 92 12.38 -2.76 10.40
N ALA A 93 13.20 -3.74 10.04
CA ALA A 93 13.83 -3.83 8.73
C ALA A 93 12.83 -4.05 7.58
N ILE A 94 11.68 -4.69 7.84
CA ILE A 94 10.63 -4.91 6.84
C ILE A 94 9.95 -3.60 6.43
N ILE A 95 9.79 -2.64 7.35
CA ILE A 95 9.09 -1.36 7.09
C ILE A 95 9.70 -0.58 5.90
N PRO A 96 11.00 -0.24 5.88
CA PRO A 96 11.59 0.44 4.73
C PRO A 96 11.67 -0.44 3.48
N LEU A 97 11.82 -1.76 3.64
CA LEU A 97 11.84 -2.69 2.51
C LEU A 97 10.51 -2.71 1.76
N ALA A 98 9.40 -2.68 2.50
CA ALA A 98 8.05 -2.57 1.93
C ALA A 98 7.90 -1.28 1.12
N ALA A 99 8.39 -0.15 1.65
CA ALA A 99 8.33 1.13 0.95
C ALA A 99 9.16 1.13 -0.35
N VAL A 100 10.38 0.59 -0.32
CA VAL A 100 11.24 0.46 -1.52
C VAL A 100 10.59 -0.47 -2.56
N LEU A 101 10.03 -1.59 -2.12
CA LEU A 101 9.35 -2.54 -3.00
C LEU A 101 8.11 -1.91 -3.66
N SER A 102 7.31 -1.17 -2.89
CA SER A 102 6.13 -0.46 -3.40
C SER A 102 6.51 0.59 -4.46
N PHE A 103 7.54 1.40 -4.19
CA PHE A 103 8.04 2.37 -5.17
C PHE A 103 8.55 1.68 -6.45
N ALA A 104 9.32 0.60 -6.32
CA ALA A 104 9.80 -0.16 -7.47
C ALA A 104 8.64 -0.78 -8.28
N THR A 105 7.63 -1.28 -7.59
CA THR A 105 6.40 -1.84 -8.17
C THR A 105 5.67 -0.78 -8.99
N GLU A 106 5.49 0.42 -8.44
CA GLU A 106 4.81 1.52 -9.13
C GLU A 106 5.55 1.97 -10.39
N GLU A 107 6.89 2.12 -10.32
CA GLU A 107 7.74 2.47 -11.47
C GLU A 107 7.67 1.44 -12.59
N ILE A 108 7.56 0.16 -12.25
CA ILE A 108 7.42 -0.93 -13.23
C ILE A 108 5.99 -0.96 -13.79
N SER A 109 4.97 -0.82 -12.93
CA SER A 109 3.56 -0.81 -13.32
C SER A 109 3.24 0.29 -14.32
N MET A 110 3.81 1.49 -14.16
CA MET A 110 3.65 2.60 -15.11
C MET A 110 4.12 2.26 -16.53
N LYS A 111 5.08 1.34 -16.68
CA LYS A 111 5.64 0.93 -17.98
C LYS A 111 4.88 -0.24 -18.63
N LEU A 112 4.08 -0.99 -17.87
CA LEU A 112 3.42 -2.21 -18.31
C LEU A 112 1.98 -2.02 -18.83
N GLY A 113 1.45 -0.79 -18.75
CA GLY A 113 0.07 -0.48 -19.11
C GLY A 113 -0.94 -0.86 -18.02
N GLU A 114 -2.21 -0.46 -18.19
CA GLU A 114 -3.23 -0.51 -17.13
C GLU A 114 -3.49 -1.92 -16.57
N THR A 115 -3.67 -2.93 -17.45
CA THR A 115 -4.00 -4.29 -17.01
C THR A 115 -2.84 -4.98 -16.29
N LEU A 116 -1.64 -4.98 -16.88
CA LEU A 116 -0.47 -5.62 -16.29
C LEU A 116 0.07 -4.85 -15.09
N GLY A 117 -0.01 -3.51 -15.11
CA GLY A 117 0.32 -2.67 -13.96
C GLY A 117 -0.64 -2.88 -12.80
N GLY A 118 -1.94 -3.04 -13.08
CA GLY A 118 -2.94 -3.41 -12.07
C GLY A 118 -2.65 -4.76 -11.42
N LEU A 119 -2.34 -5.79 -12.22
CA LEU A 119 -1.96 -7.12 -11.72
C LEU A 119 -0.67 -7.07 -10.89
N LEU A 120 0.33 -6.30 -11.33
CA LEU A 120 1.60 -6.16 -10.64
C LEU A 120 1.42 -5.42 -9.30
N ASN A 121 0.56 -4.41 -9.24
CA ASN A 121 0.23 -3.73 -7.99
C ASN A 121 -0.57 -4.62 -7.03
N ALA A 122 -1.53 -5.40 -7.52
CA ALA A 122 -2.30 -6.33 -6.69
C ALA A 122 -1.42 -7.40 -6.02
N THR A 123 -0.40 -7.88 -6.74
CA THR A 123 0.53 -8.92 -6.25
C THR A 123 1.69 -8.35 -5.44
N PHE A 124 2.48 -7.45 -6.02
CA PHE A 124 3.69 -6.91 -5.37
C PHE A 124 3.40 -5.77 -4.40
N GLY A 125 2.26 -5.07 -4.54
CA GLY A 125 1.81 -4.09 -3.54
C GLY A 125 1.51 -4.73 -2.17
N ASN A 126 1.14 -6.02 -2.16
CA ASN A 126 0.94 -6.83 -0.96
C ASN A 126 2.01 -7.91 -0.77
N ALA A 127 3.17 -7.81 -1.46
CA ALA A 127 4.17 -8.88 -1.46
C ALA A 127 4.72 -9.21 -0.08
N VAL A 128 4.93 -8.20 0.77
CA VAL A 128 5.44 -8.44 2.13
C VAL A 128 4.49 -9.32 2.92
N GLU A 129 3.19 -9.05 2.86
CA GLU A 129 2.16 -9.82 3.53
C GLU A 129 2.09 -11.25 2.99
N LEU A 130 2.15 -11.41 1.67
CA LEU A 130 2.17 -12.72 1.02
C LEU A 130 3.41 -13.54 1.39
N ILE A 131 4.61 -12.94 1.34
CA ILE A 131 5.87 -13.63 1.66
C ILE A 131 5.88 -14.09 3.12
N VAL A 132 5.52 -13.20 4.06
CA VAL A 132 5.47 -13.57 5.49
C VAL A 132 4.44 -14.66 5.73
N SER A 133 3.27 -14.58 5.10
CA SER A 133 2.23 -15.61 5.20
C SER A 133 2.68 -16.96 4.65
N ILE A 134 3.35 -16.99 3.49
CA ILE A 134 3.88 -18.25 2.91
C ILE A 134 4.94 -18.87 3.82
N VAL A 135 5.87 -18.07 4.37
CA VAL A 135 6.89 -18.57 5.29
C VAL A 135 6.27 -19.10 6.59
N ALA A 136 5.23 -18.44 7.11
CA ALA A 136 4.49 -18.92 8.27
C ALA A 136 3.74 -20.23 7.98
N LEU A 137 3.08 -20.35 6.82
CA LEU A 137 2.42 -21.57 6.38
C LEU A 137 3.41 -22.74 6.23
N GLN A 138 4.60 -22.50 5.68
CA GLN A 138 5.66 -23.51 5.59
C GLN A 138 6.11 -24.03 6.97
N ARG A 139 5.90 -23.25 8.02
CA ARG A 139 6.18 -23.62 9.41
C ARG A 139 4.95 -24.15 10.17
N ASN A 140 3.82 -24.34 9.49
CA ASN A 140 2.53 -24.71 10.08
C ASN A 140 1.97 -23.68 11.09
N GLU A 141 2.37 -22.41 10.99
CA GLU A 141 1.91 -21.34 11.87
C GLU A 141 0.58 -20.74 11.36
N ILE A 142 -0.49 -21.55 11.36
CA ILE A 142 -1.79 -21.15 10.81
C ILE A 142 -2.41 -19.98 11.59
N GLU A 143 -2.26 -19.98 12.91
CA GLU A 143 -2.76 -18.89 13.76
C GLU A 143 -2.09 -17.55 13.43
N LEU A 144 -0.78 -17.56 13.15
CA LEU A 144 -0.05 -16.38 12.72
C LEU A 144 -0.57 -15.86 11.38
N VAL A 145 -0.85 -16.75 10.43
CA VAL A 145 -1.37 -16.38 9.10
C VAL A 145 -2.77 -15.77 9.21
N GLN A 146 -3.65 -16.36 10.03
CA GLN A 146 -4.98 -15.81 10.29
C GLN A 146 -4.91 -14.42 10.94
N ALA A 147 -4.03 -14.25 11.92
CA ALA A 147 -3.79 -12.97 12.56
C ALA A 147 -3.23 -11.92 11.57
N LEU A 148 -2.34 -12.31 10.66
CA LEU A 148 -1.79 -11.44 9.62
C LEU A 148 -2.86 -10.99 8.61
N MET A 149 -3.77 -11.89 8.20
CA MET A 149 -4.88 -11.53 7.28
C MET A 149 -5.83 -10.53 7.92
N LEU A 150 -6.23 -10.76 9.18
CA LEU A 150 -7.03 -9.79 9.94
C LEU A 150 -6.27 -8.49 10.18
N GLY A 151 -4.96 -8.60 10.42
CA GLY A 151 -4.03 -7.51 10.64
C GLY A 151 -3.71 -6.67 9.40
N SER A 152 -4.03 -7.13 8.19
CA SER A 152 -3.96 -6.32 6.96
C SER A 152 -5.25 -5.51 6.78
N ILE A 153 -6.41 -6.13 7.06
CA ILE A 153 -7.70 -5.48 6.86
C ILE A 153 -7.96 -4.42 7.92
N LEU A 154 -7.91 -4.77 9.21
CA LEU A 154 -8.33 -3.88 10.30
C LEU A 154 -7.55 -2.54 10.33
N PRO A 155 -6.21 -2.51 10.19
CA PRO A 155 -5.48 -1.25 10.16
C PRO A 155 -5.78 -0.43 8.90
N ASN A 156 -5.98 -1.06 7.73
CA ASN A 156 -6.33 -0.33 6.52
C ASN A 156 -7.72 0.32 6.62
N LEU A 157 -8.68 -0.35 7.27
CA LEU A 157 -10.04 0.15 7.48
C LEU A 157 -10.15 1.20 8.57
N LEU A 158 -9.52 0.98 9.72
CA LEU A 158 -9.75 1.76 10.92
C LEU A 158 -8.58 2.68 11.25
N LEU A 159 -7.35 2.15 11.22
CA LEU A 159 -6.18 2.89 11.65
C LEU A 159 -5.75 3.92 10.59
N VAL A 160 -5.51 3.48 9.36
CA VAL A 160 -5.09 4.35 8.25
C VAL A 160 -6.20 5.34 7.91
N MET A 161 -7.43 4.86 7.70
CA MET A 161 -8.57 5.74 7.45
C MET A 161 -8.82 6.72 8.60
N GLY A 162 -8.79 6.26 9.85
CA GLY A 162 -8.98 7.09 11.03
C GLY A 162 -7.89 8.14 11.18
N MET A 163 -6.63 7.80 10.90
CA MET A 163 -5.51 8.74 10.90
C MET A 163 -5.63 9.75 9.75
N CYS A 164 -6.08 9.33 8.57
CA CYS A 164 -6.37 10.24 7.46
C CYS A 164 -7.44 11.27 7.84
N PHE A 165 -8.53 10.86 8.49
CA PHE A 165 -9.58 11.79 8.96
C PHE A 165 -9.10 12.67 10.12
N LEU A 166 -8.34 12.10 11.06
CA LEU A 166 -7.81 12.84 12.20
C LEU A 166 -6.83 13.92 11.74
N PHE A 167 -5.79 13.56 10.99
CA PHE A 167 -4.81 14.53 10.49
C PHE A 167 -5.36 15.43 9.41
N GLY A 168 -6.20 14.90 8.51
CA GLY A 168 -6.93 15.69 7.52
C GLY A 168 -7.78 16.77 8.17
N GLY A 169 -8.51 16.43 9.23
CA GLY A 169 -9.32 17.36 10.02
C GLY A 169 -8.49 18.35 10.83
N ILE A 170 -7.34 17.96 11.40
CA ILE A 170 -6.43 18.87 12.11
C ILE A 170 -5.85 19.91 11.15
N ILE A 171 -5.39 19.50 9.96
CA ILE A 171 -4.81 20.41 8.96
C ILE A 171 -5.85 21.39 8.42
N HIS A 172 -7.09 20.94 8.21
CA HIS A 172 -8.17 21.77 7.68
C HIS A 172 -8.97 22.52 8.75
N ARG A 173 -8.59 22.44 10.03
CA ARG A 173 -9.26 23.13 11.14
C ARG A 173 -9.13 24.67 11.05
N GLY A 174 -8.09 25.18 10.38
CA GLY A 174 -7.80 26.60 10.25
C GLY A 174 -7.51 27.31 11.60
N GLU A 175 -6.85 28.46 11.58
CA GLU A 175 -6.60 29.26 12.81
C GLU A 175 -7.89 29.79 13.47
N SER A 176 -8.99 29.86 12.71
CA SER A 176 -10.25 30.49 13.15
C SER A 176 -11.27 29.51 13.76
N GLY A 177 -10.96 28.22 13.91
CA GLY A 177 -11.84 27.21 14.52
C GLY A 177 -13.04 26.77 13.66
N ASN A 178 -13.26 27.39 12.49
CA ASN A 178 -14.22 26.95 11.49
C ASN A 178 -13.54 25.94 10.56
N GLY A 179 -13.57 24.66 10.95
CA GLY A 179 -12.94 23.59 10.15
C GLY A 179 -13.59 23.44 8.77
N ARG A 180 -12.76 23.24 7.75
CA ARG A 180 -13.20 22.95 6.38
C ARG A 180 -13.32 21.43 6.21
N GLU A 181 -14.49 20.95 5.82
CA GLU A 181 -14.73 19.53 5.55
C GLU A 181 -13.89 19.05 4.33
N GLN A 182 -13.38 17.82 4.40
CA GLN A 182 -12.72 17.18 3.26
C GLN A 182 -13.79 16.65 2.31
N VAL A 183 -13.81 17.17 1.09
CA VAL A 183 -14.76 16.73 0.05
C VAL A 183 -14.11 15.63 -0.78
N PHE A 184 -14.79 14.48 -0.88
CA PHE A 184 -14.38 13.35 -1.71
C PHE A 184 -15.40 13.12 -2.83
N SER A 185 -14.96 12.49 -3.92
CA SER A 185 -15.88 12.01 -4.96
C SER A 185 -16.78 10.93 -4.38
N SER A 186 -18.08 11.22 -4.28
CA SER A 186 -19.07 10.31 -3.70
C SER A 186 -19.15 8.98 -4.46
N ALA A 187 -19.02 9.00 -5.79
CA ALA A 187 -19.05 7.79 -6.61
C ALA A 187 -17.86 6.85 -6.35
N SER A 188 -16.64 7.39 -6.29
CA SER A 188 -15.43 6.58 -6.05
C SER A 188 -15.35 6.06 -4.62
N ALA A 189 -15.69 6.92 -3.64
CA ALA A 189 -15.74 6.54 -2.23
C ALA A 189 -16.81 5.47 -1.99
N GLN A 190 -18.01 5.63 -2.54
CA GLN A 190 -19.11 4.69 -2.36
C GLN A 190 -18.76 3.30 -2.92
N THR A 191 -18.21 3.24 -4.14
CA THR A 191 -17.81 1.96 -4.76
C THR A 191 -16.73 1.26 -3.93
N THR A 192 -15.71 1.98 -3.49
CA THR A 192 -14.61 1.42 -2.69
C THR A 192 -15.11 0.91 -1.33
N CYS A 193 -15.92 1.71 -0.62
CA CYS A 193 -16.51 1.30 0.66
C CYS A 193 -17.43 0.08 0.51
N SER A 194 -18.16 -0.02 -0.60
CA SER A 194 -19.07 -1.15 -0.85
C SER A 194 -18.30 -2.44 -1.12
N LEU A 195 -17.26 -2.39 -1.95
CA LEU A 195 -16.37 -3.53 -2.22
C LEU A 195 -15.62 -3.98 -0.96
N MET A 196 -15.15 -3.02 -0.16
CA MET A 196 -14.44 -3.26 1.09
C MET A 196 -15.34 -3.89 2.16
N THR A 197 -16.59 -3.44 2.26
CA THR A 197 -17.60 -4.03 3.16
C THR A 197 -17.95 -5.45 2.72
N PHE A 198 -18.15 -5.66 1.41
CA PHE A 198 -18.41 -6.99 0.85
C PHE A 198 -17.25 -7.96 1.13
N SER A 199 -16.01 -7.55 0.83
CA SER A 199 -14.81 -8.34 1.10
C SER A 199 -14.66 -8.71 2.58
N SER A 200 -14.85 -7.74 3.47
CA SER A 200 -14.76 -7.96 4.92
C SER A 200 -15.87 -8.90 5.42
N ALA A 201 -17.11 -8.72 4.96
CA ALA A 201 -18.22 -9.60 5.32
C ALA A 201 -17.99 -11.03 4.85
N SER A 202 -17.51 -11.23 3.62
CA SER A 202 -17.19 -12.55 3.06
C SER A 202 -16.12 -13.29 3.87
N LEU A 203 -15.13 -12.58 4.42
CA LEU A 203 -14.10 -13.18 5.29
C LEU A 203 -14.61 -13.50 6.71
N VAL A 204 -15.54 -12.71 7.24
CA VAL A 204 -16.13 -12.94 8.56
C VAL A 204 -17.09 -14.12 8.57
N ILE A 205 -17.80 -14.41 7.47
CA ILE A 205 -18.80 -15.49 7.40
C ILE A 205 -18.24 -16.87 7.83
N PRO A 206 -17.12 -17.37 7.25
CA PRO A 206 -16.55 -18.64 7.68
C PRO A 206 -16.09 -18.65 9.15
N ALA A 207 -15.54 -17.52 9.64
CA ALA A 207 -15.09 -17.39 11.02
C ALA A 207 -16.25 -17.37 12.02
N ALA A 208 -17.34 -16.66 11.71
CA ALA A 208 -18.55 -16.62 12.53
C ALA A 208 -19.23 -18.00 12.58
N LEU A 209 -19.30 -18.69 11.44
CA LEU A 209 -19.84 -20.05 11.41
C LEU A 209 -18.99 -21.02 12.22
N TYR A 210 -17.66 -20.92 12.14
CA TYR A 210 -16.75 -21.71 12.97
C TYR A 210 -17.04 -21.51 14.46
N ALA A 211 -17.17 -20.26 14.92
CA ALA A 211 -17.45 -19.94 16.32
C ALA A 211 -18.79 -20.51 16.82
N VAL A 212 -19.83 -20.51 15.98
CA VAL A 212 -21.14 -21.09 16.31
C VAL A 212 -21.10 -22.63 16.30
N LEU A 213 -20.40 -23.21 15.33
CA LEU A 213 -20.32 -24.67 15.15
C LEU A 213 -19.43 -25.36 16.18
N ASN A 214 -18.47 -24.66 16.78
CA ASN A 214 -17.54 -25.21 17.78
C ASN A 214 -18.24 -25.70 19.07
N GLN A 215 -19.54 -25.42 19.24
CA GLN A 215 -20.34 -25.86 20.39
C GLN A 215 -20.92 -27.28 20.25
N SER A 216 -20.61 -28.04 19.19
CA SER A 216 -21.10 -29.44 19.03
C SER A 216 -20.11 -30.27 18.20
N GLY A 217 -19.70 -31.48 18.63
CA GLY A 217 -19.09 -32.59 17.83
C GLY A 217 -17.90 -32.32 16.88
N SER A 218 -16.76 -32.98 17.13
CA SER A 218 -15.38 -32.61 16.69
C SER A 218 -14.99 -32.83 15.21
N ASP A 219 -15.07 -34.03 14.64
CA ASP A 219 -14.23 -34.36 13.47
C ASP A 219 -14.88 -34.15 12.10
N GLU A 220 -16.19 -34.42 11.99
CA GLU A 220 -16.92 -34.22 10.72
C GLU A 220 -17.02 -32.73 10.36
N LYS A 221 -17.10 -31.87 11.38
CA LYS A 221 -17.20 -30.41 11.23
C LYS A 221 -15.91 -29.78 10.73
N ALA A 222 -14.75 -30.25 11.18
CA ALA A 222 -13.47 -29.73 10.70
C ALA A 222 -13.35 -29.87 9.17
N GLN A 223 -13.80 -31.00 8.62
CA GLN A 223 -13.85 -31.22 7.17
C GLN A 223 -14.87 -30.31 6.47
N SER A 224 -16.06 -30.10 7.06
CA SER A 224 -17.05 -29.15 6.54
C SER A 224 -16.54 -27.70 6.55
N ILE A 225 -15.84 -27.28 7.60
CA ILE A 225 -15.27 -25.93 7.73
C ILE A 225 -14.17 -25.70 6.70
N LEU A 226 -13.29 -26.68 6.47
CA LEU A 226 -12.25 -26.59 5.44
C LEU A 226 -12.86 -26.52 4.04
N THR A 227 -13.89 -27.33 3.78
CA THR A 227 -14.61 -27.32 2.50
C THR A 227 -15.29 -25.97 2.27
N LEU A 228 -15.93 -25.42 3.31
CA LEU A 228 -16.56 -24.10 3.23
C LEU A 228 -15.54 -22.98 3.04
N SER A 229 -14.44 -22.96 3.81
CA SER A 229 -13.39 -21.95 3.67
C SER A 229 -12.76 -21.98 2.27
N ARG A 230 -12.53 -23.16 1.71
CA ARG A 230 -12.05 -23.33 0.32
C ARG A 230 -13.09 -22.87 -0.71
N GLY A 231 -14.37 -23.15 -0.48
CA GLY A 231 -15.47 -22.67 -1.31
C GLY A 231 -15.59 -21.15 -1.30
N THR A 232 -15.55 -20.52 -0.11
CA THR A 232 -15.57 -19.07 0.05
C THR A 232 -14.35 -18.42 -0.60
N CYS A 233 -13.16 -19.01 -0.48
CA CYS A 233 -11.97 -18.55 -1.19
C CYS A 233 -12.20 -18.54 -2.71
N CYS A 234 -12.68 -19.65 -3.29
CA CYS A 234 -12.96 -19.73 -4.73
C CYS A 234 -14.00 -18.68 -5.19
N LEU A 235 -15.06 -18.48 -4.40
CA LEU A 235 -16.09 -17.48 -4.68
C LEU A 235 -15.54 -16.05 -4.65
N ILE A 236 -14.66 -15.73 -3.71
CA ILE A 236 -14.02 -14.42 -3.62
C ILE A 236 -13.12 -14.19 -4.83
N THR A 237 -12.36 -15.21 -5.27
CA THR A 237 -11.45 -15.08 -6.43
C THR A 237 -12.17 -15.04 -7.77
N GLN A 238 -13.37 -15.62 -7.90
CA GLN A 238 -14.20 -15.56 -9.12
C GLN A 238 -15.15 -14.36 -9.18
N GLY A 239 -15.47 -13.74 -8.04
CA GLY A 239 -16.41 -12.62 -7.94
C GLY A 239 -15.82 -11.23 -8.20
N CYS A 240 -14.50 -11.14 -8.36
CA CYS A 240 -13.78 -9.93 -8.77
C CYS A 240 -13.28 -10.08 -10.21
#